data_AF-A0A9X1T589-F1
#
_entry.id   AF-A0A9X1T589-F1
#
_cell.length_a   1.000
_cell.length_b   1.000
_cell.length_c   1.000
_cell.angle_alpha   90.00
_cell.angle_beta   90.00
_cell.angle_gamma   90.00
#
_symmetry.space_group_name_H-M   'P 1'
#
loop_
_entity.id
_entity.type
_entity.pdbx_description
1 polymer ?
#
loop_
_entity_poly.entity_id
_entity_poly.type
_entity_poly.pdbx_seq_one_letter_code
_entity_poly.pdbx_strand_id
1 'polypeptide(L)' 'MNFTAKLRAALGTESREARERRYLEQSVSMSDLERRQREIDRGLFRKNLNVF' A
#
# COMPACT_ATOMS: atom_id res chain seq x y z
N MET A 1 13.92 17.72 20.36
CA MET A 1 12.84 17.97 19.38
C MET A 1 12.87 16.90 18.30
N ASN A 2 11.80 16.10 18.09
CA ASN A 2 11.70 15.11 16.99
C ASN A 2 10.25 14.86 16.50
N PHE A 3 9.30 15.71 16.88
CA PHE A 3 7.88 15.48 16.58
C PHE A 3 7.56 15.68 15.08
N THR A 4 8.26 16.63 14.44
CA THR A 4 8.14 16.93 13.00
C THR A 4 8.64 15.78 12.11
N ALA A 5 9.66 15.02 12.52
CA ALA A 5 10.15 13.87 11.76
C ALA A 5 9.15 12.69 11.80
N LYS A 6 8.51 12.45 12.95
CA LYS A 6 7.43 11.45 13.10
C LYS A 6 6.19 11.84 12.30
N LEU A 7 5.80 13.12 12.31
CA LEU A 7 4.70 13.62 11.49
C LEU A 7 5.01 13.51 9.99
N ARG A 8 6.25 13.80 9.56
CA ARG A 8 6.67 13.66 8.16
C ARG A 8 6.76 12.18 7.73
N ALA A 9 7.11 11.27 8.63
CA ALA A 9 7.04 9.83 8.37
C ALA A 9 5.59 9.32 8.25
N ALA A 10 4.68 9.85 9.07
CA ALA A 10 3.26 9.53 9.03
C ALA A 10 2.51 10.16 7.83
N LEU A 11 2.97 11.32 7.34
CA LEU A 11 2.36 12.06 6.22
C LEU A 11 3.06 11.84 4.87
N GLY A 12 4.35 11.48 4.86
CA GLY A 12 5.20 11.46 3.66
C GLY A 12 5.28 10.12 2.94
N THR A 13 4.72 9.06 3.50
CA THR A 13 4.58 7.78 2.80
C THR A 13 3.10 7.52 2.65
N GLU A 14 2.57 7.63 1.44
CA GLU A 14 1.22 7.19 1.10
C GLU A 14 0.99 5.82 1.77
N SER A 15 0.10 5.79 2.78
CA SER A 15 -0.11 4.63 3.63
C SER A 15 -0.35 3.41 2.75
N ARG A 16 0.18 2.25 3.15
CA ARG A 16 0.02 1.02 2.37
C ARG A 16 -1.45 0.80 1.99
N GLU A 17 -2.34 1.03 2.96
CA GLU A 17 -3.79 0.93 2.79
C GLU A 17 -4.37 1.90 1.75
N ALA A 18 -3.79 3.10 1.58
CA ALA A 18 -4.22 4.05 0.56
C ALA A 18 -3.83 3.59 -0.85
N ARG A 19 -2.64 2.99 -0.98
CA ARG A 19 -2.17 2.37 -2.23
C ARG A 19 -2.96 1.10 -2.56
N GLU A 20 -3.22 0.26 -1.56
CA GLU A 20 -4.05 -0.94 -1.68
C GLU A 20 -5.47 -0.56 -2.16
N ARG A 21 -6.09 0.45 -1.53
CA ARG A 21 -7.41 0.95 -1.95
C ARG A 21 -7.42 1.49 -3.38
N ARG A 22 -6.48 2.38 -3.73
CA ARG A 22 -6.35 2.90 -5.10
C ARG A 22 -6.15 1.79 -6.14
N TYR A 23 -5.45 0.73 -5.76
CA TYR A 23 -5.21 -0.41 -6.65
C TYR A 23 -6.47 -1.23 -6.89
N LEU A 24 -7.31 -1.41 -5.87
CA LEU A 24 -8.61 -2.07 -5.97
C LEU A 24 -9.64 -1.18 -6.70
N GLU A 25 -9.63 0.14 -6.50
CA GLU A 25 -10.53 1.08 -7.19
C GLU A 25 -10.32 1.14 -8.70
N GLN A 26 -9.12 0.80 -9.17
CA GLN A 26 -8.81 0.71 -10.59
C GLN A 26 -9.36 -0.58 -11.24
N SER A 27 -10.09 -1.43 -10.50
CA SER A 27 -10.68 -2.65 -11.06
C SER A 27 -11.87 -2.36 -11.97
N VAL A 28 -11.88 -3.04 -13.11
CA VAL A 28 -12.91 -2.86 -14.15
C VAL A 28 -14.09 -3.82 -13.97
N SER A 29 -13.86 -4.96 -13.28
CA SER A 29 -14.84 -6.03 -13.07
C SER A 29 -14.60 -6.76 -11.75
N MET A 30 -15.60 -7.49 -11.25
CA MET A 30 -15.49 -8.32 -10.02
C MET A 30 -14.32 -9.32 -10.08
N SER A 31 -14.15 -10.03 -11.20
CA SER A 31 -13.04 -10.99 -11.36
C SER A 31 -11.66 -10.32 -11.34
N ASP A 32 -11.57 -9.06 -11.81
CA ASP A 32 -10.35 -8.27 -11.73
C ASP A 32 -10.07 -7.83 -10.29
N LEU A 33 -11.11 -7.42 -9.56
CA LEU A 33 -11.01 -7.05 -8.14
C LEU A 33 -10.51 -8.22 -7.29
N GLU A 34 -11.03 -9.43 -7.51
CA GLU A 34 -10.55 -10.64 -6.83
C GLU A 34 -9.10 -10.99 -7.17
N ARG A 35 -8.70 -10.79 -8.43
CA ARG A 35 -7.31 -11.00 -8.87
C ARG A 35 -6.38 -10.02 -8.15
N ARG A 36 -6.72 -8.73 -8.13
CA ARG A 36 -5.94 -7.69 -7.47
C ARG A 36 -5.88 -7.89 -5.96
N GLN A 37 -6.98 -8.31 -5.34
CA GLN A 37 -7.00 -8.66 -3.93
C GLN A 37 -6.04 -9.80 -3.62
N ARG A 38 -5.95 -10.82 -4.48
CA ARG A 38 -4.96 -11.90 -4.36
C ARG A 38 -3.52 -11.41 -4.54
N GLU A 39 -3.28 -10.44 -5.42
CA GLU A 39 -1.96 -9.83 -5.59
C GLU A 39 -1.52 -9.05 -4.35
N ILE A 40 -2.45 -8.30 -3.73
CA ILE A 40 -2.22 -7.64 -2.45
C ILE A 40 -1.87 -8.66 -1.35
N ASP A 41 -2.64 -9.74 -1.24
CA ASP A 41 -2.45 -10.80 -0.25
C ASP A 41 -1.08 -11.48 -0.39
N ARG A 42 -0.65 -11.71 -1.65
CA ARG A 42 0.70 -12.21 -1.99
C ARG A 42 1.83 -11.24 -1.62
N GLY A 43 1.50 -10.04 -1.18
CA GLY A 43 2.46 -9.06 -0.70
C GLY A 43 2.93 -8.06 -1.76
N LEU A 44 2.13 -7.78 -2.80
CA LEU A 44 2.44 -6.76 -3.81
C LEU A 44 2.86 -5.40 -3.19
N PHE A 45 2.26 -5.04 -2.05
CA PHE A 45 2.58 -3.81 -1.31
C PHE A 45 3.41 -4.03 -0.03
N ARG A 46 3.84 -5.27 0.25
CA ARG A 46 4.82 -5.53 1.31
C ARG A 46 6.16 -5.06 0.78
N LYS A 47 6.49 -3.80 1.10
CA LYS A 47 7.80 -3.20 0.88
C LYS A 47 8.84 -4.20 1.38
N ASN A 48 9.61 -4.79 0.47
CA ASN A 48 10.68 -5.71 0.79
C ASN A 48 11.76 -4.89 1.50
N LEU A 49 11.61 -4.72 2.82
CA LEU A 49 12.57 -4.05 3.68
C LEU A 49 13.71 -5.02 3.99
N ASN A 50 14.23 -5.68 2.97
CA ASN A 50 15.42 -6.50 3.06
C ASN A 50 16.62 -5.61 2.70
N VAL A 51 16.90 -4.67 3.60
CA VAL A 51 18.15 -3.92 3.61
C VAL A 51 19.13 -4.78 4.39
N PHE A 52 19.90 -5.60 3.66
CA PHE A 52 21.19 -6.11 4.14
C PHE A 52 22.28 -5.13 3.74
#